data_AF-A0A820GAL3-F1
#
_entry.id   AF-A0A820GAL3-F1
#
_cell.length_a   1.000
_cell.length_b   1.000
_cell.length_c   1.000
_cell.angle_alpha   90.00
_cell.angle_beta   90.00
_cell.angle_gamma   90.00
#
_symmetry.space_group_name_H-M   'P 1'
#
loop_
_entity.id
_entity.type
_entity.pdbx_description
1 polymer ?
#
loop_
_entity_poly.entity_id
_entity_poly.type
_entity_poly.pdbx_seq_one_letter_code
_entity_poly.pdbx_strand_id
1 'polypeptide(L)' 'TAQLNISFDNHLNNVINLLGNEVRKNLALFRKPVDKKQWMTSSAQVNALYDSNRNAIIIPVGMTRPFLYNSKFPQ' A
#
# COMPACT_ATOMS: atom_id res chain seq x y z
N THR A 1 -16.77 -12.41 -2.10
CA THR A 1 -16.10 -11.16 -1.64
C THR A 1 -17.18 -10.15 -1.34
N ALA A 2 -17.28 -9.65 -0.11
CA ALA A 2 -18.30 -8.66 0.24
C ALA A 2 -18.00 -7.34 -0.49
N GLN A 3 -18.97 -6.79 -1.21
CA GLN A 3 -18.83 -5.55 -1.97
C GLN A 3 -18.79 -4.37 -0.99
N LEU A 4 -17.73 -3.56 -1.04
CA LEU A 4 -17.59 -2.37 -0.19
C LEU A 4 -18.54 -1.30 -0.74
N ASN A 5 -19.60 -0.99 0.01
CA ASN A 5 -20.54 0.07 -0.33
C ASN A 5 -20.18 1.33 0.48
N ILE A 6 -20.00 2.46 -0.21
CA ILE A 6 -19.61 3.75 0.35
C ILE A 6 -20.69 4.76 0.01
N SER A 7 -21.22 5.47 1.00
CA SER A 7 -22.24 6.51 0.83
C SER A 7 -21.70 7.88 1.23
N PHE A 8 -22.03 8.94 0.50
CA PHE A 8 -21.52 10.29 0.80
C PHE A 8 -21.97 10.80 2.19
N ASP A 9 -23.21 10.49 2.58
CA ASP A 9 -23.84 11.05 3.78
C ASP A 9 -23.46 10.32 5.08
N ASN A 10 -22.73 9.20 4.99
CA ASN A 10 -22.49 8.33 6.15
C ASN A 10 -21.01 8.00 6.35
N HIS A 11 -20.24 9.04 6.67
CA HIS A 11 -18.79 8.94 6.87
C HIS A 11 -18.38 7.90 7.92
N LEU A 12 -19.05 7.87 9.08
CA LEU A 12 -18.68 6.93 10.15
C LEU A 12 -18.87 5.46 9.71
N ASN A 13 -20.01 5.14 9.10
CA ASN A 13 -20.25 3.78 8.62
C ASN A 13 -19.31 3.41 7.48
N ASN A 14 -18.92 4.36 6.61
CA ASN A 14 -17.92 4.09 5.58
C ASN A 14 -16.59 3.67 6.21
N VAL A 15 -16.12 4.37 7.25
CA VAL A 15 -14.88 4.03 7.95
C VAL A 15 -14.96 2.65 8.58
N ILE A 16 -16.05 2.35 9.29
CA ILE A 16 -16.26 1.02 9.92
C ILE A 16 -16.28 -0.09 8.85
N ASN A 17 -16.99 0.14 7.74
CA ASN A 17 -17.07 -0.81 6.63
C ASN A 17 -15.70 -1.03 5.97
N LEU A 18 -14.91 0.03 5.81
CA LEU A 18 -13.54 -0.04 5.28
C LEU A 18 -12.65 -0.88 6.18
N LEU A 19 -12.63 -0.59 7.49
CA LEU A 19 -11.84 -1.34 8.48
C LEU A 19 -12.25 -2.82 8.52
N GLY A 20 -13.55 -3.11 8.57
CA GLY A 20 -14.05 -4.49 8.57
C GLY A 20 -13.70 -5.23 7.29
N ASN A 21 -13.70 -4.55 6.14
CA ASN A 21 -13.25 -5.13 4.88
C ASN A 21 -11.74 -5.46 4.88
N GLU A 22 -10.93 -4.58 5.45
CA GLU A 22 -9.48 -4.78 5.55
C GLU A 22 -9.13 -5.98 6.44
N VAL A 23 -9.79 -6.11 7.60
CA VAL A 23 -9.66 -7.29 8.46
C VAL A 23 -10.02 -8.56 7.70
N ARG A 24 -11.17 -8.58 6.99
CA ARG A 24 -11.58 -9.76 6.20
C ARG A 24 -10.58 -10.13 5.11
N LYS A 25 -10.01 -9.15 4.40
CA LYS A 25 -8.96 -9.38 3.40
C LYS A 25 -7.73 -10.03 4.03
N ASN A 26 -7.26 -9.48 5.16
CA ASN A 26 -6.09 -10.00 5.86
C ASN A 26 -6.33 -11.41 6.40
N LEU A 27 -7.49 -11.68 7.00
CA LEU A 27 -7.87 -13.03 7.43
C LEU A 27 -7.92 -14.01 6.26
N ALA A 28 -8.38 -13.57 5.08
CA ALA A 28 -8.45 -14.41 3.88
C ALA A 28 -7.07 -14.75 3.28
N LEU A 29 -5.98 -14.14 3.76
CA LEU A 29 -4.61 -14.51 3.37
C LEU A 29 -4.07 -15.67 4.22
N PHE A 30 -4.72 -16.04 5.33
CA PHE A 30 -4.29 -17.19 6.11
C PHE A 30 -4.32 -18.48 5.29
N ARG A 31 -3.26 -19.29 5.45
CA ARG A 31 -3.03 -20.56 4.73
C ARG A 31 -2.88 -20.42 3.21
N LYS A 32 -2.79 -19.20 2.68
CA LYS A 32 -2.39 -18.95 1.29
C LYS A 32 -0.88 -18.74 1.20
N PRO A 33 -0.25 -19.11 0.07
CA PRO A 33 1.15 -18.80 -0.15
C PRO A 33 1.38 -17.27 -0.17
N VAL A 34 2.55 -16.84 0.30
CA VAL A 34 2.95 -15.43 0.30
C VAL A 34 3.13 -14.96 -1.15
N ASP A 35 2.41 -13.91 -1.53
CA ASP A 35 2.66 -13.22 -2.80
C ASP A 35 3.88 -12.31 -2.68
N LYS A 36 4.98 -12.72 -3.32
CA LYS A 36 6.23 -11.94 -3.33
C LYS A 36 6.15 -10.68 -4.18
N LYS A 37 5.15 -10.54 -5.07
CA LYS A 37 4.95 -9.37 -5.93
C LYS A 37 4.03 -8.33 -5.31
N GLN A 38 3.34 -8.67 -4.21
CA GLN A 38 2.46 -7.74 -3.52
C GLN A 38 3.25 -6.62 -2.84
N TRP A 39 2.91 -5.37 -3.17
CA TRP A 39 3.49 -4.19 -2.56
C TRP A 39 2.96 -4.01 -1.13
N MET A 40 3.84 -3.76 -0.17
CA MET A 40 3.47 -3.47 1.22
C MET A 40 3.04 -2.02 1.45
N THR A 41 3.38 -1.13 0.52
CA THR A 41 3.13 0.30 0.62
C THR A 41 2.45 0.82 -0.63
N SER A 42 1.70 1.92 -0.47
CA SER A 42 1.12 2.65 -1.58
C SER A 42 2.20 3.44 -2.32
N SER A 43 2.13 3.46 -3.64
CA SER A 43 3.08 4.16 -4.52
C SER A 43 3.19 5.67 -4.25
N ALA A 44 2.17 6.27 -3.61
CA ALA A 44 2.13 7.69 -3.29
C ALA A 44 2.88 8.07 -1.99
N GLN A 45 3.39 7.11 -1.22
CA GLN A 45 4.14 7.41 0.00
C GLN A 45 5.52 8.02 -0.33
N VAL A 46 5.91 9.05 0.43
CA VAL A 46 7.22 9.68 0.36
C VAL A 46 8.13 9.08 1.44
N ASN A 47 8.46 7.79 1.32
CA ASN A 47 9.38 7.11 2.22
C ASN A 47 10.11 5.94 1.55
N ALA A 48 11.31 5.57 2.03
CA ALA A 48 12.07 4.39 1.62
C ALA A 48 11.91 3.31 2.68
N LEU A 49 11.64 2.07 2.28
CA LEU A 49 11.42 0.98 3.21
C LEU A 49 12.32 -0.20 2.87
N TYR A 50 12.89 -0.83 3.89
CA TYR A 50 13.58 -2.11 3.75
C TYR A 50 12.64 -3.24 4.16
N ASP A 51 12.40 -4.18 3.24
CA ASP A 51 11.67 -5.43 3.50
C ASP A 51 12.67 -6.55 3.78
N SER A 52 12.82 -6.93 5.05
CA SER A 52 13.74 -7.99 5.46
C SER A 52 13.32 -9.37 4.95
N ASN A 53 12.02 -9.62 4.77
CA ASN A 53 11.52 -10.92 4.29
C ASN A 53 11.86 -11.15 2.83
N ARG A 54 11.97 -10.06 2.05
CA ARG A 54 12.34 -10.08 0.63
C ARG A 54 13.79 -9.68 0.38
N ASN A 55 14.51 -9.24 1.41
CA ASN A 55 15.84 -8.64 1.31
C ASN A 55 15.88 -7.54 0.22
N ALA A 56 14.90 -6.63 0.25
CA ALA A 56 14.68 -5.66 -0.81
C ALA A 56 14.48 -4.23 -0.27
N ILE A 57 15.07 -3.26 -0.97
CA ILE A 57 14.82 -1.83 -0.74
C ILE A 57 13.68 -1.40 -1.66
N ILE A 58 12.61 -0.85 -1.09
CA ILE A 58 11.43 -0.37 -1.79
C ILE A 58 11.47 1.16 -1.84
N ILE A 59 11.48 1.69 -3.07
CA ILE A 59 11.46 3.13 -3.37
C ILE A 59 10.15 3.44 -4.10
N PRO A 60 9.12 3.97 -3.42
CA PRO A 60 7.86 4.36 -4.04
C PRO A 60 8.02 5.64 -4.89
N VAL A 61 7.14 5.80 -5.88
CA VAL A 61 7.16 6.94 -6.83
C VAL A 61 7.00 8.29 -6.12
N GLY A 62 6.30 8.35 -4.99
CA GLY A 62 6.18 9.58 -4.19
C GLY A 62 7.52 10.16 -3.72
N MET A 63 8.57 9.33 -3.62
CA MET A 63 9.92 9.75 -3.27
C MET A 63 10.78 10.24 -4.45
N THR A 64 10.43 9.98 -5.71
CA THR A 64 11.26 10.38 -6.86
C THR A 64 11.04 11.85 -7.22
N ARG A 65 11.09 12.73 -6.22
CA ARG A 65 11.02 14.18 -6.40
C ARG A 65 12.36 14.70 -6.94
N PRO A 66 12.39 15.88 -7.59
CA PRO A 66 13.56 16.37 -8.33
C PRO A 66 14.87 16.47 -7.53
N PHE A 67 14.77 16.65 -6.20
CA PHE A 67 15.93 16.71 -5.30
C PHE A 67 16.52 15.33 -4.94
N LEU A 68 15.78 14.24 -5.17
CA LEU A 68 16.25 12.86 -4.96
C LEU A 68 16.58 12.13 -6.26
N TYR A 69 15.90 12.46 -7.36
CA TYR A 69 16.20 11.91 -8.69
C TYR A 69 15.80 12.90 -9.79
N ASN A 70 16.75 13.20 -10.68
CA ASN A 70 16.47 13.91 -11.92
C ASN A 70 17.50 13.49 -12.98
N SER A 71 17.01 12.92 -14.08
CA SER A 71 17.84 12.37 -15.16
C SER A 71 18.69 13.39 -15.92
N LYS A 72 18.46 14.70 -15.71
CA LYS A 72 19.15 15.80 -16.39
C LYS A 72 20.21 16.50 -15.55
N PHE A 73 20.34 16.16 -14.25
CA PHE A 73 21.45 16.69 -13.44
C PHE A 73 22.71 15.84 -13.65
N PRO A 74 23.90 16.46 -13.65
CA PRO A 74 25.17 15.73 -13.76
C PRO A 74 25.38 14.79 -12.56
N GLN A 75 26.05 13.66 -12.82
CA GLN A 75 26.48 12.71 -11.78
C GLN A 75 27.65 13.27 -10.96
#